data_AF-A0A820PEE9-F1
#
_entry.id   AF-A0A820PEE9-F1
#
_cell.length_a   1.000
_cell.length_b   1.000
_cell.length_c   1.000
_cell.angle_alpha   90.00
_cell.angle_beta   90.00
_cell.angle_gamma   90.00
#
_symmetry.space_group_name_H-M   'P 1'
#
loop_
_entity.id
_entity.type
_entity.pdbx_description
1 polymer ?
#
loop_
_entity_poly.entity_id
_entity_poly.type
_entity_poly.pdbx_seq_one_letter_code
_entity_poly.pdbx_strand_id
1 'polypeptide(L)'
;NKWAIDGTVLQHPSGLLYIIWSGWQGDVDERQILYIAHMSNPWTISSARVEIARPVYSWETNHRPYVNEGPQVTIRNGVISLVYSASGSWTNDYCLGLMTASINSNLMAAASWVKQTNPIFRSGNSIYGPGHQSFTKSPDDREDWIIYHSARYSGSGWTRQVRAQQFTWNADSTPNL
;
A
#
# COMPACT_ATOMS: atom_id res chain seq x y z
N ASN A 1 1.37 22.08 -3.68
CA ASN A 1 2.55 21.39 -4.26
C ASN A 1 3.40 20.86 -3.13
N LYS A 2 3.51 19.53 -3.01
CA LYS A 2 4.32 18.80 -2.03
C LYS A 2 4.91 17.57 -2.72
N TRP A 3 6.00 17.02 -2.22
CA TRP A 3 6.59 15.80 -2.78
C TRP A 3 5.58 14.64 -2.75
N ALA A 4 5.54 13.86 -3.83
CA ALA A 4 4.59 12.78 -4.05
C ALA A 4 5.18 11.70 -4.97
N ILE A 5 4.91 10.43 -4.67
CA ILE A 5 5.32 9.26 -5.43
C ILE A 5 4.27 8.14 -5.31
N ASP A 6 4.43 7.06 -6.07
CA ASP A 6 3.69 5.80 -5.94
C ASP A 6 2.16 5.95 -6.09
N GLY A 7 1.72 6.75 -7.07
CA GLY A 7 0.31 6.89 -7.37
C GLY A 7 -0.31 5.58 -7.88
N THR A 8 -1.38 5.13 -7.24
CA THR A 8 -2.25 4.04 -7.69
C THR A 8 -3.67 4.55 -7.89
N VAL A 9 -4.36 4.02 -8.91
CA VAL A 9 -5.75 4.40 -9.20
C VAL A 9 -6.69 3.39 -8.56
N LEU A 10 -7.62 3.88 -7.75
CA LEU A 10 -8.77 3.13 -7.28
C LEU A 10 -9.98 3.47 -8.16
N GLN A 11 -10.36 2.51 -9.00
CA GLN A 11 -11.61 2.56 -9.75
C GLN A 11 -12.75 1.96 -8.92
N HIS A 12 -13.62 2.83 -8.43
CA HIS A 12 -14.77 2.42 -7.64
C HIS A 12 -15.87 1.82 -8.55
N PRO A 13 -16.62 0.78 -8.13
CA PRO A 13 -17.67 0.19 -8.97
C PRO A 13 -18.81 1.14 -9.36
N SER A 14 -18.99 2.26 -8.66
CA SER A 14 -19.91 3.33 -9.08
C SER A 14 -19.43 4.15 -10.28
N GLY A 15 -18.22 3.90 -10.78
CA GLY A 15 -17.57 4.67 -11.85
C GLY A 15 -16.72 5.85 -11.36
N LEU A 16 -16.70 6.12 -10.05
CA LEU A 16 -15.81 7.14 -9.48
C LEU A 16 -14.35 6.71 -9.53
N LEU A 17 -13.46 7.65 -9.85
CA LEU A 17 -12.02 7.46 -9.84
C LEU A 17 -11.39 8.20 -8.67
N TYR A 18 -10.46 7.52 -8.01
CA TYR A 18 -9.61 8.08 -6.97
C TYR A 18 -8.15 7.77 -7.27
N ILE A 19 -7.25 8.66 -6.87
CA ILE A 19 -5.83 8.37 -6.79
C ILE A 19 -5.43 8.26 -5.31
N ILE A 20 -4.65 7.24 -4.98
CA ILE A 20 -4.02 7.06 -3.68
C ILE A 20 -2.51 7.11 -3.91
N TRP A 21 -1.77 7.86 -3.10
CA TRP A 21 -0.33 8.04 -3.30
C TRP A 21 0.41 8.28 -1.98
N SER A 22 1.73 8.12 -2.01
CA SER A 22 2.63 8.49 -0.92
C SER A 22 3.10 9.94 -1.09
N GLY A 23 3.08 10.74 -0.04
CA GLY A 23 3.62 12.09 -0.13
C GLY A 23 3.95 12.73 1.22
N TRP A 24 4.56 13.92 1.15
CA TRP A 24 4.89 14.69 2.34
C TRP A 24 3.73 15.60 2.78
N GLN A 25 3.59 15.79 4.09
CA GLN A 25 2.67 16.78 4.65
C GLN A 25 3.13 18.21 4.31
N GLY A 26 4.41 18.48 4.53
CA GLY A 26 5.10 19.74 4.27
C GLY A 26 6.22 19.59 3.24
N ASP A 27 7.30 20.34 3.42
CA ASP A 27 8.42 20.41 2.47
C ASP A 27 9.68 19.71 3.00
N VAL A 28 9.57 18.92 4.07
CA VAL A 28 10.68 18.25 4.75
C VAL A 28 10.50 16.73 4.69
N ASP A 29 11.60 16.03 4.41
CA ASP A 29 11.67 14.58 4.35
C ASP A 29 11.74 13.94 5.76
N GLU A 30 10.65 14.05 6.50
CA GLU A 30 10.53 13.40 7.82
C GLU A 30 9.57 12.21 7.80
N ARG A 31 8.56 12.28 6.92
CA ARG A 31 7.46 11.34 6.88
C ARG A 31 6.81 11.27 5.51
N GLN A 32 6.64 10.05 5.04
CA GLN A 32 5.76 9.73 3.92
C GLN A 32 4.40 9.25 4.44
N ILE A 33 3.33 9.78 3.87
CA ILE A 33 1.94 9.63 4.31
C ILE A 33 1.10 9.23 3.10
N LEU A 34 0.10 8.36 3.30
CA LEU A 34 -0.85 8.01 2.25
C LEU A 34 -1.97 9.05 2.17
N TYR A 35 -2.15 9.58 0.97
CA TYR A 35 -3.22 10.51 0.63
C TYR A 35 -4.17 9.90 -0.39
N ILE A 36 -5.43 10.34 -0.37
CA ILE A 36 -6.44 10.05 -1.40
C ILE A 36 -7.03 11.34 -1.97
N ALA A 37 -7.41 11.33 -3.25
CA ALA A 37 -8.17 12.39 -3.89
C ALA A 37 -9.08 11.83 -4.99
N HIS A 38 -10.23 12.46 -5.22
CA HIS A 38 -11.01 12.24 -6.44
C HIS A 38 -10.23 12.64 -7.69
N MET A 39 -10.52 11.96 -8.80
CA MET A 39 -10.01 12.28 -10.13
C MET A 39 -11.16 12.66 -11.08
N SER A 40 -10.96 13.65 -11.94
CA SER A 40 -11.88 13.97 -13.04
C SER A 40 -11.55 13.21 -14.32
N ASN A 41 -10.30 12.79 -14.47
CA ASN A 41 -9.79 11.94 -15.55
C ASN A 41 -8.51 11.22 -15.06
N PRO A 42 -7.93 10.26 -15.81
CA PRO A 42 -6.82 9.44 -15.34
C PRO A 42 -5.52 10.17 -14.96
N TRP A 43 -5.41 11.49 -15.17
CA TRP A 43 -4.23 12.29 -14.83
C TRP A 43 -4.55 13.61 -14.10
N THR A 44 -5.80 13.85 -13.72
CA THR A 44 -6.22 15.13 -13.08
C THR A 44 -7.03 14.87 -11.82
N ILE A 45 -6.56 15.36 -10.67
CA ILE A 45 -7.33 15.36 -9.43
C ILE A 45 -8.42 16.44 -9.47
N SER A 46 -9.55 16.17 -8.84
CA SER A 46 -10.73 17.05 -8.80
C SER A 46 -11.17 17.42 -7.38
N SER A 47 -10.31 17.18 -6.39
CA SER A 47 -10.56 17.51 -4.98
C SER A 47 -9.24 17.82 -4.25
N ALA A 48 -9.35 18.35 -3.04
CA ALA A 48 -8.20 18.43 -2.13
C ALA A 48 -7.78 17.01 -1.71
N ARG A 49 -6.47 16.83 -1.46
CA ARG A 49 -5.96 15.58 -0.89
C ARG A 49 -6.47 15.40 0.53
N VAL A 50 -6.83 14.17 0.88
CA VAL A 50 -7.17 13.76 2.24
C VAL A 50 -6.12 12.78 2.72
N GLU A 51 -5.58 13.01 3.91
CA GLU A 51 -4.72 12.03 4.57
C GLU A 51 -5.55 10.86 5.06
N ILE A 52 -5.17 9.64 4.70
CA ILE A 52 -5.84 8.40 5.15
C ILE A 52 -4.93 7.53 6.02
N ALA A 53 -3.61 7.65 5.90
CA ALA A 53 -2.68 6.87 6.70
C ALA A 53 -1.37 7.62 6.97
N ARG A 54 -0.90 7.57 8.21
CA ARG A 54 0.48 7.92 8.57
C ARG A 54 1.15 6.79 9.36
N PRO A 55 2.49 6.70 9.36
CA PRO A 55 3.21 5.75 10.21
C PRO A 55 2.93 6.00 11.70
N VAL A 56 2.40 5.02 12.41
CA VAL A 56 2.08 5.12 13.85
C VAL A 56 2.54 3.91 14.64
N TYR A 57 2.64 2.74 14.00
CA TYR A 57 3.08 1.53 14.68
C TYR A 57 4.61 1.45 14.73
N SER A 58 5.14 0.70 15.69
CA SER A 58 6.59 0.56 15.91
C SER A 58 7.32 0.02 14.68
N TRP A 59 6.68 -0.91 13.95
CA TRP A 59 7.19 -1.46 12.69
C TRP A 59 7.13 -0.48 11.51
N GLU A 60 6.48 0.68 11.66
CA GLU A 60 6.45 1.75 10.66
C GLU A 60 7.39 2.92 11.02
N THR A 61 7.84 2.95 12.28
CA THR A 61 8.55 4.08 12.92
C THR A 61 9.91 3.69 13.50
N ASN A 62 10.43 2.53 13.10
CA ASN A 62 11.74 1.99 13.47
C ASN A 62 12.92 2.65 12.72
N HIS A 63 12.68 3.31 11.58
CA HIS A 63 13.70 4.00 10.77
C HIS A 63 13.22 5.40 10.38
N ARG A 64 14.16 6.30 10.05
CA ARG A 64 13.84 7.64 9.52
C ARG A 64 14.28 7.77 8.05
N PRO A 65 13.51 8.48 7.20
CA PRO A 65 12.17 9.03 7.45
C PRO A 65 11.15 7.92 7.78
N TYR A 66 10.03 8.29 8.42
CA TYR A 66 8.95 7.35 8.72
C TYR A 66 8.09 7.14 7.48
N VAL A 67 7.91 5.90 7.04
CA VAL A 67 7.38 5.63 5.69
C VAL A 67 6.06 4.85 5.72
N ASN A 68 5.06 5.36 5.02
CA ASN A 68 3.98 4.59 4.41
C ASN A 68 3.97 4.95 2.91
N GLU A 69 4.28 3.99 2.04
CA GLU A 69 4.43 4.20 0.58
C GLU A 69 3.92 3.00 -0.24
N GLY A 70 4.09 3.03 -1.57
CA GLY A 70 3.71 1.90 -2.44
C GLY A 70 2.27 1.38 -2.28
N PRO A 71 1.23 2.24 -2.27
CA PRO A 71 -0.15 1.78 -2.13
C PRO A 71 -0.59 0.94 -3.32
N GLN A 72 -1.32 -0.15 -3.06
CA GLN A 72 -2.08 -0.91 -4.05
C GLN A 72 -3.42 -1.34 -3.50
N VAL A 73 -4.43 -1.38 -4.37
CA VAL A 73 -5.81 -1.65 -3.97
C VAL A 73 -6.32 -2.94 -4.61
N THR A 74 -7.03 -3.73 -3.81
CA THR A 74 -7.90 -4.81 -4.30
C THR A 74 -9.30 -4.62 -3.76
N ILE A 75 -10.32 -4.95 -4.55
CA ILE A 75 -11.72 -4.92 -4.12
C ILE A 75 -12.27 -6.35 -4.16
N ARG A 76 -12.81 -6.83 -3.04
CA ARG A 76 -13.45 -8.16 -2.96
C ARG A 76 -14.62 -8.13 -2.01
N ASN A 77 -15.78 -8.64 -2.45
CA ASN A 77 -16.99 -8.78 -1.63
C ASN A 77 -17.40 -7.50 -0.86
N GLY A 78 -17.23 -6.33 -1.50
CA GLY A 78 -17.54 -5.04 -0.89
C GLY A 78 -16.51 -4.51 0.11
N VAL A 79 -15.36 -5.18 0.25
CA VAL A 79 -14.20 -4.72 1.02
C VAL A 79 -13.15 -4.19 0.07
N ILE A 80 -12.70 -2.96 0.32
CA ILE A 80 -11.52 -2.36 -0.31
C ILE A 80 -10.34 -2.65 0.60
N SER A 81 -9.36 -3.39 0.11
CA SER A 81 -8.07 -3.60 0.79
C SER A 81 -7.01 -2.71 0.14
N LEU A 82 -6.45 -1.78 0.91
CA LEU A 82 -5.30 -0.96 0.55
C LEU A 82 -4.06 -1.53 1.24
N VAL A 83 -3.23 -2.22 0.48
CA VAL A 83 -1.95 -2.76 0.95
C VAL A 83 -0.87 -1.75 0.62
N TYR A 84 0.00 -1.43 1.58
CA TYR A 84 1.05 -0.42 1.46
C TYR A 84 2.32 -0.91 2.12
N SER A 85 3.46 -0.33 1.74
CA SER A 85 4.75 -0.63 2.36
C SER A 85 5.07 0.35 3.49
N ALA A 86 5.78 -0.12 4.51
CA ALA A 86 6.30 0.71 5.59
C ALA A 86 7.75 0.37 5.92
N SER A 87 8.37 1.17 6.81
CA SER A 87 9.82 1.18 7.08
C SER A 87 10.67 1.62 5.88
N GLY A 88 11.99 1.73 6.05
CA GLY A 88 12.90 2.10 4.97
C GLY A 88 13.11 0.94 4.00
N SER A 89 12.89 1.18 2.70
CA SER A 89 13.10 0.19 1.62
C SER A 89 14.56 -0.25 1.43
N TRP A 90 15.50 0.44 2.09
CA TRP A 90 16.91 0.08 2.18
C TRP A 90 17.24 -0.79 3.40
N THR A 91 16.24 -1.25 4.15
CA THR A 91 16.41 -2.03 5.39
C THR A 91 15.78 -3.41 5.27
N ASN A 92 16.11 -4.30 6.20
CA ASN A 92 15.45 -5.61 6.32
C ASN A 92 14.03 -5.50 6.88
N ASP A 93 13.63 -4.34 7.40
CA ASP A 93 12.35 -4.14 8.09
C ASP A 93 11.24 -3.65 7.15
N TYR A 94 11.56 -3.42 5.87
CA TYR A 94 10.56 -3.12 4.87
C TYR A 94 9.50 -4.23 4.81
N CYS A 95 8.24 -3.86 4.91
CA CYS A 95 7.14 -4.81 5.05
C CYS A 95 5.83 -4.19 4.59
N LEU A 96 4.79 -5.02 4.45
CA LEU A 96 3.47 -4.59 4.02
C LEU A 96 2.50 -4.47 5.18
N GLY A 97 1.85 -3.32 5.26
CA GLY A 97 0.66 -3.08 6.08
C GLY A 97 -0.63 -3.20 5.27
N LEU A 98 -1.75 -3.25 5.98
CA LEU A 98 -3.08 -3.30 5.39
C LEU A 98 -3.99 -2.25 6.01
N MET A 99 -4.75 -1.57 5.16
CA MET A 99 -5.93 -0.80 5.53
C MET A 99 -7.14 -1.32 4.78
N THR A 100 -8.30 -1.24 5.42
CA THR A 100 -9.56 -1.63 4.80
C THR A 100 -10.59 -0.53 4.87
N ALA A 101 -11.47 -0.46 3.88
CA ALA A 101 -12.66 0.38 3.89
C ALA A 101 -13.83 -0.40 3.29
N SER A 102 -15.05 -0.08 3.71
CA SER A 102 -16.25 -0.59 3.03
C SER A 102 -16.41 0.14 1.70
N ILE A 103 -16.81 -0.59 0.66
CA ILE A 103 -17.14 0.00 -0.65
C ILE A 103 -18.30 1.00 -0.58
N ASN A 104 -19.14 0.92 0.44
CA ASN A 104 -20.27 1.84 0.62
C ASN A 104 -19.92 3.04 1.52
N SER A 105 -18.68 3.12 2.01
CA SER A 105 -18.24 4.21 2.88
C SER A 105 -17.79 5.44 2.10
N ASN A 106 -17.71 6.59 2.77
CA ASN A 106 -17.12 7.78 2.19
C ASN A 106 -15.58 7.64 2.21
N LEU A 107 -14.99 7.23 1.08
CA LEU A 107 -13.54 7.00 0.97
C LEU A 107 -12.69 8.27 1.17
N MET A 108 -13.29 9.46 1.02
CA MET A 108 -12.67 10.76 1.29
C MET A 108 -12.72 11.14 2.78
N ALA A 109 -13.26 10.28 3.65
CA ALA A 109 -13.18 10.46 5.10
C ALA A 109 -12.14 9.51 5.68
N ALA A 110 -11.12 10.05 6.36
CA ALA A 110 -10.07 9.25 6.99
C ALA A 110 -10.63 8.17 7.93
N ALA A 111 -11.72 8.47 8.64
CA ALA A 111 -12.40 7.56 9.56
C ALA A 111 -13.04 6.32 8.88
N SER A 112 -13.21 6.33 7.55
CA SER A 112 -13.69 5.16 6.80
C SER A 112 -12.64 4.07 6.66
N TRP A 113 -11.37 4.40 6.93
CA TRP A 113 -10.25 3.49 6.76
C TRP A 113 -9.81 2.89 8.09
N VAL A 114 -9.81 1.56 8.18
CA VAL A 114 -9.36 0.82 9.35
C VAL A 114 -7.97 0.26 9.06
N LYS A 115 -6.98 0.71 9.82
CA LYS A 115 -5.58 0.29 9.71
C LYS A 115 -5.30 -0.91 10.61
N GLN A 116 -4.72 -1.97 10.05
CA GLN A 116 -4.28 -3.14 10.82
C GLN A 116 -3.06 -2.80 11.68
N THR A 117 -3.02 -3.33 12.89
CA THR A 117 -1.96 -3.04 13.88
C THR A 117 -0.65 -3.76 13.60
N ASN A 118 -0.70 -4.86 12.85
CA ASN A 118 0.47 -5.69 12.53
C ASN A 118 0.71 -5.70 11.01
N PRO A 119 1.96 -5.87 10.56
CA PRO A 119 2.23 -6.09 9.14
C PRO A 119 1.62 -7.42 8.68
N ILE A 120 1.11 -7.44 7.45
CA ILE A 120 0.52 -8.63 6.83
C ILE A 120 1.51 -9.40 5.96
N PHE A 121 2.66 -8.81 5.63
CA PHE A 121 3.74 -9.46 4.89
C PHE A 121 5.08 -8.87 5.29
N ARG A 122 6.04 -9.70 5.71
CA ARG A 122 7.33 -9.23 6.25
C ARG A 122 8.44 -10.24 6.00
N SER A 123 9.67 -9.84 6.32
CA SER A 123 10.86 -10.68 6.24
C SER A 123 10.68 -12.05 6.92
N GLY A 124 11.18 -13.10 6.27
CA GLY A 124 11.08 -14.49 6.70
C GLY A 124 11.71 -15.42 5.67
N ASN A 125 12.06 -16.66 6.04
CA ASN A 125 12.65 -17.65 5.13
C ASN A 125 13.86 -17.14 4.32
N SER A 126 14.73 -16.35 4.97
CA SER A 126 15.89 -15.69 4.33
C SER A 126 15.53 -14.70 3.22
N ILE A 127 14.28 -14.21 3.21
CA ILE A 127 13.80 -13.13 2.35
C ILE A 127 13.65 -11.89 3.23
N TYR A 128 14.25 -10.78 2.78
CA TYR A 128 14.37 -9.56 3.57
C TYR A 128 13.72 -8.39 2.85
N GLY A 129 13.06 -7.54 3.62
CA GLY A 129 12.47 -6.30 3.14
C GLY A 129 11.45 -6.48 2.00
N PRO A 130 10.47 -7.41 2.07
CA PRO A 130 9.49 -7.52 1.00
C PRO A 130 8.57 -6.29 0.97
N GLY A 131 8.40 -5.69 -0.21
CA GLY A 131 7.45 -4.60 -0.36
C GLY A 131 7.26 -4.08 -1.77
N HIS A 132 6.61 -2.91 -1.84
CA HIS A 132 6.11 -2.23 -3.04
C HIS A 132 5.54 -3.22 -4.05
N GLN A 133 4.52 -3.93 -3.59
CA GLN A 133 3.86 -5.00 -4.29
C GLN A 133 2.94 -4.48 -5.39
N SER A 134 2.48 -5.39 -6.25
CA SER A 134 1.29 -5.29 -7.08
C SER A 134 0.53 -6.62 -7.06
N PHE A 135 -0.73 -6.59 -7.48
CA PHE A 135 -1.59 -7.77 -7.54
C PHE A 135 -1.99 -8.05 -8.98
N THR A 136 -2.03 -9.33 -9.35
CA THR A 136 -2.49 -9.77 -10.67
C THR A 136 -3.17 -11.13 -10.55
N LYS A 137 -3.78 -11.58 -11.65
CA LYS A 137 -4.31 -12.93 -11.81
C LYS A 137 -3.34 -13.81 -12.60
N SER A 138 -3.46 -15.13 -12.42
CA SER A 138 -2.91 -16.10 -13.38
C SER A 138 -3.55 -15.93 -14.77
N PRO A 139 -2.91 -16.40 -15.86
CA PRO A 139 -3.45 -16.26 -17.21
C PRO A 139 -4.85 -16.89 -17.44
N ASP A 140 -5.26 -17.82 -16.60
CA ASP A 140 -6.56 -18.49 -16.63
C ASP A 140 -7.57 -17.93 -15.60
N ASP A 141 -7.21 -16.84 -14.92
CA ASP A 141 -7.99 -16.14 -13.88
C ASP A 141 -8.33 -16.97 -12.63
N ARG A 142 -7.70 -18.14 -12.45
CA ARG A 142 -8.00 -19.06 -11.33
C ARG A 142 -7.25 -18.72 -10.05
N GLU A 143 -6.13 -18.03 -10.14
CA GLU A 143 -5.25 -17.76 -9.02
C GLU A 143 -5.00 -16.26 -8.85
N ASP A 144 -4.89 -15.84 -7.60
CA ASP A 144 -4.47 -14.49 -7.24
C ASP A 144 -2.98 -14.50 -6.91
N TRP A 145 -2.23 -13.57 -7.50
CA TRP A 145 -0.78 -13.49 -7.40
C TRP A 145 -0.35 -12.13 -6.88
N ILE A 146 0.56 -12.15 -5.90
CA ILE A 146 1.31 -10.97 -5.47
C ILE A 146 2.64 -10.96 -6.21
N ILE A 147 2.98 -9.81 -6.79
CA ILE A 147 4.30 -9.52 -7.33
C ILE A 147 4.92 -8.48 -6.40
N TYR A 148 6.12 -8.71 -5.91
CA TYR A 148 6.76 -7.79 -4.96
C TYR A 148 8.27 -7.81 -5.16
N HIS A 149 8.96 -6.81 -4.62
CA HIS A 149 10.42 -6.86 -4.53
C HIS A 149 10.87 -7.29 -3.15
N SER A 150 12.05 -7.88 -3.06
CA SER A 150 12.78 -8.09 -1.82
C SER A 150 14.24 -7.72 -2.00
N ALA A 151 14.96 -7.50 -0.90
CA ALA A 151 16.42 -7.48 -0.90
C ALA A 151 16.98 -8.82 -1.42
N ARG A 152 18.13 -8.80 -2.11
CA ARG A 152 18.79 -10.03 -2.60
C ARG A 152 19.47 -10.82 -1.47
N TYR A 153 19.93 -10.12 -0.45
CA TYR A 153 20.55 -10.68 0.75
C TYR A 153 20.30 -9.71 1.92
N SER A 154 20.52 -10.17 3.15
CA SER A 154 20.35 -9.33 4.34
C SER A 154 21.21 -8.06 4.23
N GLY A 155 20.60 -6.89 4.44
CA GLY A 155 21.29 -5.60 4.40
C GLY A 155 21.67 -5.11 3.00
N SER A 156 21.16 -5.70 1.91
CA SER A 156 21.54 -5.32 0.54
C SER A 156 21.07 -3.94 0.07
N GLY A 157 20.34 -3.20 0.93
CA GLY A 157 19.78 -1.89 0.61
C GLY A 157 18.98 -1.91 -0.70
N TRP A 158 19.45 -1.14 -1.68
CA TRP A 158 18.78 -0.95 -2.97
C TRP A 158 18.96 -2.10 -3.96
N THR A 159 19.83 -3.07 -3.68
CA THR A 159 20.03 -4.25 -4.55
C THR A 159 18.88 -5.24 -4.34
N ARG A 160 17.81 -5.08 -5.12
CA ARG A 160 16.56 -5.84 -4.99
C ARG A 160 16.35 -6.83 -6.12
N GLN A 161 15.41 -7.75 -5.92
CA GLN A 161 14.93 -8.70 -6.92
C GLN A 161 13.41 -8.78 -6.89
N VAL A 162 12.80 -9.04 -8.04
CA VAL A 162 11.36 -9.26 -8.15
C VAL A 162 11.05 -10.71 -7.79
N ARG A 163 9.97 -10.92 -7.05
CA ARG A 163 9.42 -12.22 -6.69
C ARG A 163 7.92 -12.22 -6.97
N ALA A 164 7.36 -13.40 -7.19
CA ALA A 164 5.94 -13.60 -7.32
C ALA A 164 5.53 -14.87 -6.56
N GLN A 165 4.38 -14.84 -5.90
CA GLN A 165 3.78 -16.03 -5.30
C GLN A 165 2.26 -15.93 -5.37
N GLN A 166 1.61 -17.09 -5.43
CA GLN A 166 0.17 -17.18 -5.24
C GLN A 166 -0.18 -16.75 -3.81
N PHE A 167 -1.31 -16.07 -3.64
CA PHE A 167 -1.88 -15.76 -2.34
C PHE A 167 -3.36 -16.19 -2.29
N THR A 168 -3.92 -16.24 -1.08
CA THR A 168 -5.32 -16.64 -0.86
C THR A 168 -6.10 -15.53 -0.17
N TRP A 169 -7.38 -15.75 0.12
CA TRP A 169 -8.22 -14.75 0.75
C TRP A 169 -8.65 -15.23 2.14
N ASN A 170 -8.59 -14.32 3.12
CA ASN A 170 -9.17 -14.54 4.44
C ASN A 170 -10.70 -14.55 4.38
N ALA A 171 -11.33 -15.03 5.47
CA ALA A 171 -12.79 -15.07 5.58
C ALA A 171 -13.44 -13.67 5.55
N ASP A 172 -12.73 -12.63 5.99
CA ASP A 172 -13.14 -11.22 5.95
C ASP A 172 -12.86 -10.55 4.59
N SER A 173 -12.48 -11.33 3.57
CA SER A 173 -12.17 -10.90 2.20
C SER A 173 -10.89 -10.06 2.05
N THR A 174 -10.00 -10.02 3.05
CA THR A 174 -8.66 -9.42 2.86
C THR A 174 -7.67 -10.42 2.25
N PRO A 175 -6.58 -9.94 1.62
CA PRO A 175 -5.49 -10.80 1.17
C PRO A 175 -4.83 -11.57 2.33
N ASN A 176 -4.47 -12.83 2.07
CA ASN A 176 -3.64 -13.68 2.91
C ASN A 176 -2.34 -13.99 2.15
N LEU A 177 -1.29 -13.21 2.45
CA LEU A 177 -0.04 -13.09 1.67
C LEU A 177 1.08 -14.03 2.15
#